data_AF-A0A7W5LWY3-F1
#
_entry.id   AF-A0A7W5LWY3-F1
#
_cell.length_a   1.000
_cell.length_b   1.000
_cell.length_c   1.000
_cell.angle_alpha   90.00
_cell.angle_beta   90.00
_cell.angle_gamma   90.00
#
_symmetry.space_group_name_H-M   'P 1'
#
loop_
_entity.id
_entity.type
_entity.pdbx_description
1 polymer ?
#
loop_
_entity_poly.entity_id
_entity_poly.type
_entity_poly.pdbx_seq_one_letter_code
_entity_poly.pdbx_strand_id
1 'polypeptide(L)'
;MNAVPAWIQVLQALLTPAIAIAVGVVAFMNWRTAHQKVMLDLFDRRVRIYEATIDATLGYINVVEDMNGSKALSVLKKAHTEARFLFGDEIAGTIDQISRNIFEHRRLNRRSESRNVGDEERDGLLERASEVEDEISQIMARWTDLVLPYLKMDQRRVRTPAEWITERNKIRLSFADEKQR
;
A
#
# COMPACT_ATOMS: atom_id res chain seq x y z
N MET A 1 57.30 -36.04 -17.32
CA MET A 1 56.29 -35.06 -16.86
C MET A 1 55.23 -35.01 -17.94
N ASN A 2 54.09 -35.69 -17.75
CA ASN A 2 53.04 -35.75 -18.77
C ASN A 2 52.39 -34.39 -18.88
N ALA A 3 52.65 -33.68 -19.97
CA ALA A 3 52.01 -32.40 -20.27
C ALA A 3 50.51 -32.64 -20.42
N VAL A 4 49.72 -31.94 -19.60
CA VAL A 4 48.27 -32.00 -19.65
C VAL A 4 47.82 -31.58 -21.06
N PRO A 5 46.98 -32.38 -21.76
CA PRO A 5 46.51 -32.05 -23.11
C PRO A 5 45.91 -30.65 -23.22
N ALA A 6 46.24 -29.92 -24.29
CA ALA A 6 45.84 -28.52 -24.49
C ALA A 6 44.31 -28.28 -24.42
N TRP A 7 43.50 -29.26 -24.82
CA TRP A 7 42.03 -29.18 -24.72
C TRP A 7 41.52 -29.15 -23.27
N ILE A 8 42.24 -29.79 -22.33
CA ILE A 8 41.94 -29.74 -20.89
C ILE A 8 42.26 -28.35 -20.33
N GLN A 9 43.35 -27.73 -20.78
CA GLN A 9 43.72 -26.36 -20.37
C GLN A 9 42.70 -25.33 -20.87
N VAL A 10 42.19 -25.48 -22.10
CA VAL A 10 41.13 -24.62 -22.64
C VAL A 10 39.82 -24.78 -21.86
N LEU A 11 39.43 -26.01 -21.52
CA LEU A 11 38.25 -26.26 -20.68
C LEU A 11 38.39 -25.67 -19.27
N GLN A 12 39.56 -25.80 -18.63
CA GLN A 12 39.82 -25.18 -17.34
C GLN A 12 39.78 -23.64 -17.41
N ALA A 13 40.32 -23.05 -18.48
CA ALA A 13 40.28 -21.61 -18.70
C ALA A 13 38.85 -21.09 -18.95
N LEU A 14 37.98 -21.87 -19.60
CA LEU A 14 36.57 -21.53 -19.86
C LEU A 14 35.65 -21.77 -18.65
N LEU A 15 36.07 -22.59 -17.68
CA LEU A 15 35.27 -22.90 -16.49
C LEU A 15 35.01 -21.65 -15.63
N THR A 16 36.04 -20.83 -15.43
CA THR A 16 35.96 -19.59 -14.62
C THR A 16 34.96 -18.58 -15.18
N PRO A 17 35.02 -18.16 -16.46
CA PRO A 17 34.02 -17.26 -17.03
C PRO A 17 32.64 -17.90 -17.12
N ALA A 18 32.53 -19.21 -17.35
CA ALA A 18 31.24 -19.91 -17.34
C ALA A 18 30.56 -19.85 -15.96
N ILE A 19 31.31 -20.12 -14.89
CA ILE A 19 30.82 -19.99 -13.52
C ILE A 19 30.48 -18.54 -13.20
N ALA A 20 31.31 -17.58 -13.61
CA ALA A 20 31.04 -16.16 -13.40
C ALA A 20 29.73 -15.70 -14.07
N ILE A 21 29.48 -16.15 -15.30
CA ILE A 21 28.21 -15.89 -16.02
C ILE A 21 27.05 -16.53 -15.27
N ALA A 22 27.18 -17.81 -14.88
CA ALA A 22 26.12 -18.52 -14.16
C ALA A 22 25.76 -17.83 -12.83
N VAL A 23 26.75 -17.44 -12.04
CA VAL A 23 26.56 -16.69 -10.78
C VAL A 23 25.91 -15.34 -11.05
N GLY A 24 26.34 -14.62 -12.10
CA GLY A 24 25.73 -13.35 -12.50
C GLY A 24 24.24 -13.48 -12.85
N VAL A 25 23.86 -14.51 -13.59
CA VAL A 25 22.46 -14.80 -13.93
C VAL A 25 21.64 -15.11 -12.68
N VAL A 26 22.15 -15.98 -11.80
CA VAL A 26 21.46 -16.34 -10.55
C VAL A 26 21.31 -15.12 -9.64
N ALA A 27 22.35 -14.29 -9.48
CA ALA A 27 22.30 -13.07 -8.70
C ALA A 27 21.26 -12.08 -9.25
N PHE A 28 21.18 -11.92 -10.57
CA PHE A 28 20.18 -11.09 -11.22
C PHE A 28 18.74 -11.60 -10.98
N MET A 29 18.53 -12.92 -11.12
CA MET A 29 17.23 -13.52 -10.83
C MET A 29 16.83 -13.32 -9.36
N ASN A 30 17.76 -13.53 -8.43
CA ASN A 30 17.52 -13.31 -7.00
C ASN A 30 17.18 -11.86 -6.68
N TRP A 31 17.89 -10.89 -7.27
CA TRP A 31 17.57 -9.47 -7.10
C TRP A 31 16.17 -9.14 -7.61
N ARG A 32 15.78 -9.67 -8.78
CA ARG A 32 14.44 -9.48 -9.34
C ARG A 32 13.36 -10.02 -8.41
N THR A 33 13.51 -11.25 -7.92
CA THR A 33 12.55 -11.87 -7.01
C THR A 33 12.45 -11.11 -5.69
N ALA A 34 13.59 -10.70 -5.13
CA ALA A 34 13.63 -9.90 -3.91
C ALA A 34 12.93 -8.54 -4.10
N HIS A 35 13.18 -7.86 -5.22
CA HIS A 35 12.55 -6.58 -5.53
C HIS A 35 11.02 -6.71 -5.70
N GLN A 36 10.56 -7.75 -6.41
CA GLN A 36 9.13 -8.03 -6.53
C GLN A 36 8.48 -8.32 -5.18
N LYS A 37 9.17 -9.06 -4.30
CA LYS A 37 8.69 -9.36 -2.96
C LYS A 37 8.57 -8.10 -2.09
N VAL A 38 9.53 -7.18 -2.16
CA VAL A 38 9.49 -5.91 -1.43
C VAL A 38 8.30 -5.06 -1.89
N MET A 39 8.04 -5.00 -3.19
CA MET A 39 6.89 -4.27 -3.74
C MET A 39 5.55 -4.87 -3.28
N LEU A 40 5.43 -6.20 -3.29
CA LEU A 40 4.23 -6.88 -2.79
C LEU A 40 4.04 -6.63 -1.30
N ASP A 41 5.10 -6.73 -0.49
CA ASP A 41 5.03 -6.48 0.96
C ASP A 41 4.58 -5.04 1.26
N LEU A 42 5.09 -4.05 0.54
CA LEU A 42 4.65 -2.67 0.67
C LEU A 42 3.17 -2.50 0.29
N PHE A 43 2.72 -3.15 -0.78
CA PHE A 43 1.32 -3.14 -1.17
C PHE A 43 0.43 -3.78 -0.10
N ASP A 44 0.77 -4.98 0.37
CA ASP A 44 0.02 -5.69 1.42
C ASP A 44 -0.05 -4.88 2.72
N ARG A 45 1.02 -4.17 3.07
CA ARG A 45 1.02 -3.25 4.22
C ARG A 45 0.07 -2.07 4.01
N ARG A 46 0.02 -1.50 2.81
CA ARG A 46 -0.87 -0.39 2.48
C ARG A 46 -2.34 -0.82 2.45
N VAL A 47 -2.64 -1.96 1.84
CA VAL A 47 -3.99 -2.53 1.80
C VAL A 47 -4.51 -2.80 3.21
N ARG A 48 -3.68 -3.37 4.10
CA ARG A 48 -4.06 -3.61 5.50
C ARG A 48 -4.49 -2.34 6.24
N ILE A 49 -3.85 -1.20 5.99
CA ILE A 49 -4.24 0.08 6.60
C ILE A 49 -5.57 0.57 6.03
N TYR A 50 -5.74 0.44 4.72
CA TYR A 50 -6.98 0.78 4.03
C TYR A 50 -8.17 -0.03 4.59
N GLU A 51 -8.03 -1.36 4.66
CA GLU A 51 -9.03 -2.26 5.23
C GLU A 51 -9.30 -1.96 6.70
N ALA A 52 -8.26 -1.84 7.53
CA ALA A 52 -8.41 -1.55 8.95
C ALA A 52 -9.15 -0.23 9.21
N THR A 53 -8.94 0.79 8.37
CA THR A 53 -9.62 2.09 8.49
C THR A 53 -11.09 1.97 8.12
N ILE A 54 -11.40 1.28 7.02
CA ILE A 54 -12.78 1.04 6.57
C ILE A 54 -13.53 0.21 7.60
N ASP A 55 -12.97 -0.94 8.01
CA ASP A 55 -13.62 -1.88 8.91
C ASP A 55 -13.89 -1.24 10.28
N ALA A 56 -12.93 -0.46 10.81
CA ALA A 56 -13.12 0.25 12.07
C ALA A 56 -14.20 1.33 11.97
N THR A 57 -14.24 2.07 10.87
CA THR A 57 -15.15 3.21 10.71
C THR A 57 -16.57 2.75 10.39
N LEU A 58 -16.73 1.86 9.41
CA LEU A 58 -18.04 1.30 9.05
C LEU A 58 -18.56 0.36 10.13
N GLY A 59 -17.69 -0.41 10.80
CA GLY A 59 -18.10 -1.23 11.93
C GLY A 59 -18.64 -0.39 13.09
N TYR A 60 -18.08 0.79 13.32
CA TYR A 60 -18.57 1.74 14.31
C TYR A 60 -19.93 2.35 13.92
N ILE A 61 -20.07 2.85 12.69
CA ILE A 61 -21.31 3.48 12.20
C ILE A 61 -22.46 2.47 12.14
N ASN A 62 -22.23 1.30 11.55
CA ASN A 62 -23.27 0.28 11.39
C ASN A 62 -23.57 -0.50 12.68
N VAL A 63 -22.94 -0.13 13.80
CA VAL A 63 -23.11 -0.76 15.13
C VAL A 63 -22.95 -2.28 15.04
N VAL A 64 -21.88 -2.73 14.37
CA VAL A 64 -21.55 -4.16 14.31
C VAL A 64 -21.21 -4.65 15.72
N GLU A 65 -21.78 -5.79 16.13
CA GLU A 65 -21.77 -6.29 17.51
C GLU A 65 -20.37 -6.37 18.15
N ASP A 66 -19.32 -6.59 17.35
CA ASP A 66 -17.93 -6.69 17.81
C ASP A 66 -17.10 -5.40 17.60
N MET A 67 -17.68 -4.30 17.11
CA MET A 67 -16.97 -3.04 16.85
C MET A 67 -17.54 -1.87 17.66
N ASN A 68 -17.14 -1.78 18.93
CA ASN A 68 -17.45 -0.62 19.76
C ASN A 68 -16.50 0.57 19.49
N GLY A 69 -16.91 1.78 19.90
CA GLY A 69 -16.11 2.99 19.68
C GLY A 69 -14.71 2.96 20.32
N SER A 70 -14.48 2.24 21.42
CA SER A 70 -13.11 2.09 21.98
C SER A 70 -12.22 1.25 21.06
N LYS A 71 -12.75 0.15 20.51
CA LYS A 71 -12.04 -0.75 19.60
C LYS A 71 -11.73 -0.03 18.28
N ALA A 72 -12.72 0.67 17.72
CA ALA A 72 -12.55 1.47 16.51
C ALA A 72 -11.43 2.52 16.69
N LEU A 73 -11.45 3.29 17.78
CA LEU A 73 -10.40 4.27 18.08
C LEU A 73 -9.01 3.64 18.26
N SER A 74 -8.93 2.46 18.87
CA SER A 74 -7.67 1.74 19.03
C SER A 74 -7.10 1.27 17.68
N VAL A 75 -7.95 0.76 16.80
CA VAL A 75 -7.57 0.33 15.45
C VAL A 75 -7.09 1.53 14.63
N LEU A 76 -7.86 2.62 14.64
CA LEU A 76 -7.51 3.84 13.91
C LEU A 76 -6.23 4.50 14.42
N LYS A 77 -5.97 4.47 15.73
CA LYS A 77 -4.69 4.97 16.29
C LYS A 77 -3.48 4.18 15.77
N LYS A 78 -3.62 2.85 15.65
CA LYS A 78 -2.58 2.00 15.07
C LYS A 78 -2.41 2.29 13.58
N ALA A 79 -3.52 2.33 12.84
CA ALA A 79 -3.54 2.65 11.41
C ALA A 79 -2.91 4.02 11.13
N HIS A 80 -3.20 5.05 11.93
CA HIS A 80 -2.60 6.38 11.85
C HIS A 80 -1.08 6.34 11.95
N THR A 81 -0.57 5.63 12.96
CA THR A 81 0.88 5.53 13.22
C THR A 81 1.58 4.86 12.04
N GLU A 82 1.03 3.77 11.53
CA GLU A 82 1.61 3.05 10.38
C GLU A 82 1.45 3.83 9.07
N ALA A 83 0.33 4.53 8.89
CA ALA A 83 0.04 5.31 7.70
C ALA A 83 1.01 6.47 7.51
N ARG A 84 1.44 7.10 8.61
CA ARG A 84 2.43 8.17 8.58
C ARG A 84 3.74 7.74 7.91
N PHE A 85 4.13 6.47 8.06
CA PHE A 85 5.35 5.94 7.43
C PHE A 85 5.13 5.45 5.99
N LEU A 86 3.93 4.97 5.64
CA LEU A 86 3.66 4.30 4.37
C LEU A 86 3.05 5.20 3.29
N PHE A 87 2.31 6.23 3.71
CA PHE A 87 1.58 7.16 2.86
C PHE A 87 1.99 8.63 3.11
N GLY A 88 2.41 8.95 4.33
CA GLY A 88 2.76 10.32 4.73
C GLY A 88 1.65 11.02 5.53
N ASP A 89 1.82 12.32 5.74
CA ASP A 89 0.99 13.09 6.68
C ASP A 89 -0.44 13.34 6.16
N GLU A 90 -0.70 13.29 4.85
CA GLU A 90 -2.04 13.50 4.28
C GLU A 90 -3.03 12.39 4.69
N ILE A 91 -2.65 11.14 4.45
CA ILE A 91 -3.49 9.98 4.78
C ILE A 91 -3.54 9.79 6.30
N ALA A 92 -2.42 9.98 6.99
CA ALA A 92 -2.41 9.96 8.45
C ALA A 92 -3.37 11.04 9.02
N GLY A 93 -3.30 12.28 8.54
CA GLY A 93 -4.19 13.35 8.96
C GLY A 93 -5.67 13.04 8.75
N THR A 94 -6.00 12.37 7.65
CA THR A 94 -7.37 11.89 7.38
C THR A 94 -7.82 10.84 8.40
N ILE A 95 -6.99 9.84 8.70
CA ILE A 95 -7.30 8.81 9.73
C ILE A 95 -7.48 9.45 11.12
N ASP A 96 -6.64 10.43 11.45
CA ASP A 96 -6.73 11.18 12.70
C ASP A 96 -8.02 12.02 12.78
N GLN A 97 -8.45 12.61 11.66
CA GLN A 97 -9.74 13.30 11.57
C GLN A 97 -10.91 12.35 11.83
N ILE A 98 -10.92 11.16 11.21
CA ILE A 98 -11.93 10.13 11.47
C ILE A 98 -11.93 9.76 12.96
N SER A 99 -10.75 9.56 13.55
CA SER A 99 -10.62 9.21 14.97
C SER A 99 -11.20 10.29 15.88
N ARG A 100 -10.96 11.57 15.58
CA ARG A 100 -11.55 12.69 16.33
C ARG A 100 -13.07 12.72 16.20
N ASN A 101 -13.60 12.52 15.01
CA ASN A 101 -15.05 12.54 14.78
C ASN A 101 -15.74 11.38 15.50
N ILE A 102 -15.18 10.16 15.48
CA ILE A 102 -15.69 9.02 16.26
C ILE A 102 -15.66 9.31 17.76
N PHE A 103 -14.58 9.92 18.27
CA PHE A 103 -14.49 10.30 19.67
C PHE A 103 -15.57 11.33 20.05
N GLU A 104 -15.78 12.33 19.21
CA GLU A 104 -16.79 13.38 19.42
C GLU A 104 -18.21 12.82 19.37
N HIS A 105 -18.53 12.03 18.35
CA HIS A 105 -19.83 11.35 18.23
C HIS A 105 -20.14 10.52 19.48
N ARG A 106 -19.17 9.73 19.95
CA ARG A 106 -19.31 8.96 21.20
C ARG A 106 -19.51 9.85 22.43
N ARG A 107 -18.83 10.99 22.51
CA ARG A 107 -18.95 11.94 23.61
C ARG A 107 -20.37 12.53 23.65
N LEU A 108 -20.90 12.92 22.50
CA LEU A 108 -22.24 13.48 22.33
C LEU A 108 -23.31 12.45 22.69
N ASN A 109 -23.24 11.23 22.15
CA ASN A 109 -24.20 10.16 22.46
C ASN A 109 -24.19 9.79 23.95
N ARG A 110 -23.02 9.67 24.57
CA ARG A 110 -22.94 9.42 26.02
C ARG A 110 -23.58 10.55 26.83
N ARG A 111 -23.44 11.80 26.37
CA ARG A 111 -24.03 12.96 27.06
C ARG A 111 -25.55 12.99 26.89
N SER A 112 -26.08 12.70 25.69
CA SER A 112 -27.53 12.66 25.44
C SER A 112 -28.23 11.54 26.20
N GLU A 113 -27.54 10.42 26.45
CA GLU A 113 -28.02 9.32 27.31
C GLU A 113 -28.07 9.66 28.81
N SER A 114 -27.42 10.76 29.24
CA SER A 114 -27.40 11.16 30.65
C SER A 114 -28.80 11.55 31.14
N ARG A 115 -29.16 11.06 32.33
CA ARG A 115 -30.44 11.40 32.98
C ARG A 115 -30.54 12.86 33.43
N ASN A 116 -29.42 13.58 33.50
CA ASN A 116 -29.37 14.96 33.97
C ASN A 116 -29.55 16.00 32.84
N VAL A 117 -29.77 15.55 31.61
CA VAL A 117 -29.94 16.40 30.43
C VAL A 117 -31.42 16.51 30.10
N GLY A 118 -31.93 17.75 30.07
CA GLY A 118 -33.31 18.05 29.68
C GLY A 118 -33.56 17.79 28.19
N ASP A 119 -34.83 17.70 27.79
CA ASP A 119 -35.21 17.26 26.45
C ASP A 119 -34.67 18.17 25.33
N GLU A 120 -34.75 19.50 25.49
CA GLU A 120 -34.20 20.44 24.50
C GLU A 120 -32.68 20.32 24.31
N GLU A 121 -31.92 20.13 25.41
CA GLU A 121 -30.47 19.92 25.31
C GLU A 121 -30.15 18.56 24.69
N ARG A 122 -30.96 17.54 24.98
CA ARG A 122 -30.81 16.20 24.40
C ARG A 122 -30.99 16.23 22.89
N ASP A 123 -32.01 16.93 22.41
CA ASP A 123 -32.29 17.06 20.97
C ASP A 123 -31.12 17.75 20.25
N GLY A 124 -30.60 18.86 20.80
CA GLY A 124 -29.43 19.53 20.23
C GLY A 124 -28.14 18.67 20.23
N LEU A 125 -27.96 17.81 21.24
CA LEU A 125 -26.84 16.85 21.27
C LEU A 125 -26.98 15.76 20.21
N LEU A 126 -28.20 15.27 19.97
CA LEU A 126 -28.49 14.26 18.96
C LEU A 126 -28.35 14.83 17.54
N GLU A 127 -28.81 16.06 17.32
CA GLU A 127 -28.59 16.79 16.06
C GLU A 127 -27.10 16.94 15.78
N ARG A 128 -26.33 17.39 16.77
CA ARG A 128 -24.87 17.51 16.63
C ARG A 128 -24.17 16.17 16.42
N ALA A 129 -24.66 15.09 17.03
CA ALA A 129 -24.14 13.74 16.80
C ALA A 129 -24.38 13.30 15.35
N SER A 130 -25.57 13.55 14.80
CA SER A 130 -25.91 13.28 13.40
C SER A 130 -24.99 14.04 12.44
N GLU A 131 -24.71 15.32 12.68
CA GLU A 131 -23.78 16.11 11.86
C GLU A 131 -22.36 15.50 11.82
N VAL A 132 -21.89 15.00 12.97
CA VAL A 132 -20.57 14.35 13.04
C VAL A 132 -20.57 13.02 12.29
N GLU A 133 -21.66 12.26 12.32
CA GLU A 133 -21.82 11.03 11.52
C GLU A 133 -21.79 11.33 10.01
N ASP A 134 -22.44 12.41 9.58
CA ASP A 134 -22.40 12.90 8.19
C ASP A 134 -20.99 13.29 7.78
N GLU A 135 -20.24 13.98 8.64
CA GLU A 135 -18.82 14.31 8.38
C GLU A 135 -17.98 13.05 8.19
N ILE A 136 -18.16 12.02 9.03
CA ILE A 136 -17.46 10.74 8.88
C ILE A 136 -17.82 10.10 7.54
N SER A 137 -19.10 10.05 7.20
CA SER A 137 -19.59 9.47 5.95
C SER A 137 -19.02 10.18 4.72
N GLN A 138 -18.93 11.51 4.74
CA GLN A 138 -18.32 12.29 3.66
C GLN A 138 -16.81 12.03 3.52
N ILE A 139 -16.09 11.86 4.63
CA ILE A 139 -14.68 11.47 4.58
C ILE A 139 -14.55 10.07 3.97
N MET A 140 -15.37 9.11 4.40
CA MET A 140 -15.34 7.73 3.91
C MET A 140 -15.71 7.63 2.43
N ALA A 141 -16.63 8.46 1.92
CA ALA A 141 -16.95 8.53 0.50
C ALA A 141 -15.75 8.92 -0.37
N ARG A 142 -14.83 9.75 0.13
CA ARG A 142 -13.62 10.18 -0.58
C ARG A 142 -12.38 9.36 -0.23
N TRP A 143 -12.45 8.54 0.82
CA TRP A 143 -11.32 7.78 1.36
C TRP A 143 -10.64 6.92 0.29
N THR A 144 -11.42 6.18 -0.48
CA THR A 144 -10.89 5.32 -1.54
C THR A 144 -10.08 6.13 -2.56
N ASP A 145 -10.59 7.27 -3.02
CA ASP A 145 -9.90 8.11 -3.99
C ASP A 145 -8.60 8.71 -3.45
N LEU A 146 -8.55 9.03 -2.15
CA LEU A 146 -7.34 9.54 -1.49
C LEU A 146 -6.24 8.47 -1.42
N VAL A 147 -6.60 7.22 -1.11
CA VAL A 147 -5.61 6.13 -0.92
C VAL A 147 -5.27 5.45 -2.26
N LEU A 148 -6.14 5.55 -3.27
CA LEU A 148 -6.00 4.90 -4.57
C LEU A 148 -4.65 5.13 -5.27
N PRO A 149 -4.05 6.34 -5.30
CA PRO A 149 -2.74 6.57 -5.90
C PRO A 149 -1.63 5.70 -5.28
N TYR A 150 -1.78 5.31 -4.02
CA TYR A 150 -0.81 4.51 -3.28
C TYR A 150 -1.05 3.00 -3.37
N LEU A 151 -2.28 2.60 -3.73
CA LEU A 151 -2.69 1.20 -3.91
C LEU A 151 -2.57 0.75 -5.36
N LYS A 152 -2.53 1.67 -6.32
CA LYS A 152 -2.24 1.31 -7.71
C LYS A 152 -0.82 0.75 -7.80
N MET A 153 -0.69 -0.50 -8.24
CA MET A 153 0.59 -1.06 -8.70
C MET A 153 0.94 -0.52 -10.09
N ASP A 154 0.94 0.81 -10.26
CA ASP A 154 1.27 1.46 -11.54
C ASP A 154 2.79 1.60 -11.75
N GLN A 155 3.59 1.28 -10.73
CA GLN A 155 5.05 1.21 -10.84
C GLN A 155 5.42 0.18 -11.91
N ARG A 156 5.69 0.71 -13.11
CA ARG A 156 6.13 -0.03 -14.29
C ARG A 156 7.22 -1.00 -13.87
N ARG A 157 6.89 -2.29 -13.97
CA ARG A 157 7.80 -3.44 -13.86
C ARG A 157 9.21 -3.02 -14.28
N VAL A 158 10.18 -3.06 -13.37
CA VAL A 158 11.57 -2.76 -13.71
C VAL A 158 11.95 -3.70 -14.86
N ARG A 159 12.18 -3.11 -16.04
CA ARG A 159 12.42 -3.84 -17.29
C ARG A 159 13.70 -4.64 -17.15
N THR A 160 13.69 -5.90 -17.58
CA THR A 160 14.94 -6.68 -17.61
C THR A 160 15.90 -6.12 -18.68
N PRO A 161 17.22 -6.34 -18.54
CA PRO A 161 18.17 -6.06 -19.62
C PRO A 161 17.80 -6.76 -20.93
N ALA A 162 17.26 -7.98 -20.88
CA ALA A 162 16.80 -8.69 -22.07
C ALA A 162 15.57 -8.05 -22.73
N GLU A 163 14.58 -7.62 -21.94
CA GLU A 163 13.42 -6.86 -22.43
C GLU A 163 13.87 -5.49 -22.97
N TRP A 164 14.80 -4.81 -22.29
CA TRP A 164 15.40 -3.55 -22.75
C TRP A 164 16.16 -3.72 -24.08
N ILE A 165 16.96 -4.78 -24.23
CA ILE A 165 17.67 -5.10 -25.47
C ILE A 165 16.66 -5.42 -26.57
N THR A 166 15.63 -6.22 -26.28
CA THR A 166 14.58 -6.61 -27.25
C THR A 166 13.82 -5.38 -27.75
N GLU A 167 13.47 -4.46 -26.85
CA GLU A 167 12.79 -3.21 -27.18
C GLU A 167 13.71 -2.25 -27.95
N ARG A 168 14.98 -2.12 -27.56
CA ARG A 168 15.98 -1.36 -28.32
C ARG A 168 16.18 -1.95 -29.72
N ASN A 169 16.14 -3.27 -29.86
CA ASN A 169 16.20 -3.93 -31.16
C ASN A 169 14.94 -3.65 -31.99
N LYS A 170 13.74 -3.69 -31.38
CA LYS A 170 12.48 -3.29 -32.07
C LYS A 170 12.52 -1.84 -32.55
N ILE A 171 13.01 -0.91 -31.72
CA ILE A 171 13.18 0.50 -32.08
C ILE A 171 14.21 0.66 -33.22
N ARG A 172 15.33 -0.07 -33.19
CA ARG A 172 16.31 -0.05 -34.29
C ARG A 172 15.74 -0.56 -35.60
N LEU A 173 14.93 -1.62 -35.55
CA LEU A 173 14.29 -2.21 -36.72
C LEU A 173 13.20 -1.30 -37.31
N SER A 174 12.43 -0.58 -36.48
CA SER A 174 11.44 0.38 -36.98
C SER A 174 12.06 1.56 -37.73
N PHE A 175 13.27 1.98 -37.37
CA PHE A 175 14.02 3.00 -38.12
C PHE A 175 14.70 2.47 -39.39
N ALA A 176 14.84 1.15 -39.54
CA ALA A 176 15.36 0.54 -40.76
C ALA A 176 14.27 0.44 -41.84
N ASP A 177 13.02 0.16 -41.44
CA ASP A 177 11.85 0.13 -42.34
C ASP A 177 11.48 1.54 -42.86
N GLU A 178 11.69 2.59 -42.08
CA GLU A 178 11.45 3.99 -42.49
C GLU A 178 12.43 4.50 -43.57
N LYS A 179 13.59 3.85 -43.76
CA LYS A 179 14.59 4.22 -44.78
C LYS A 179 14.41 3.51 -46.13
N GLN A 180 13.40 2.63 -46.26
CA GLN A 180 13.12 1.87 -47.49
C GLN A 180 11.83 2.31 -48.23
N ARG A 181 11.19 3.41 -47.80
CA ARG A 181 10.13 4.12 -48.53
C ARG A 181 10.64 5.45 -49.03
#